data_AF-A0A7Y5S5L6-F1
#
_entry.id   AF-A0A7Y5S5L6-F1
#
_cell.length_a   1.000
_cell.length_b   1.000
_cell.length_c   1.000
_cell.angle_alpha   90.00
_cell.angle_beta   90.00
_cell.angle_gamma   90.00
#
_symmetry.space_group_name_H-M   'P 1'
#
loop_
_entity.id
_entity.type
_entity.pdbx_description
1 polymer ?
#
loop_
_entity_poly.entity_id
_entity_poly.type
_entity_poly.pdbx_seq_one_letter_code
_entity_poly.pdbx_strand_id
1 'polypeptide(L)'
;MIRPEGPCAIQSLRAARRIAPDRLDALIAGLRASAIASEGSPTAAVVRPAPSTIRPLVLFGWPTRARRVVLLLALTWALNLFDLGSTLSESRRHFFEELNPVASAILHLPAYVLVSYKAGLVLIGSVILLWLRRRHVAEMAAWLVFSAYVGVTLRWAAYYTHLLDTLQDPAINVCPVTGELRW
;
A
#
# COMPACT_ATOMS: atom_id res chain seq x y z
N MET A 1 -18.03 -24.57 -29.70
CA MET A 1 -16.76 -25.01 -30.32
C MET A 1 -15.83 -23.79 -30.37
N ILE A 2 -15.02 -23.58 -29.34
CA ILE A 2 -14.20 -22.37 -29.16
C ILE A 2 -12.73 -22.81 -29.08
N ARG A 3 -11.89 -22.29 -29.99
CA ARG A 3 -10.45 -22.59 -30.08
C ARG A 3 -9.66 -21.91 -28.96
N PRO A 4 -8.71 -22.59 -28.30
CA PRO A 4 -7.70 -21.95 -27.47
C PRO A 4 -6.39 -21.80 -28.26
N GLU A 5 -5.98 -20.57 -28.59
CA GLU A 5 -4.69 -20.31 -29.23
C GLU A 5 -4.08 -19.04 -28.64
N GLY A 6 -2.90 -19.16 -28.02
CA GLY A 6 -2.05 -18.01 -27.72
C GLY A 6 -1.08 -18.15 -26.54
N PRO A 7 -0.02 -18.97 -26.62
CA PRO A 7 1.15 -18.82 -25.76
C PRO A 7 2.12 -17.78 -26.34
N CYS A 8 2.04 -16.50 -25.95
CA CYS A 8 2.98 -15.49 -26.47
C CYS A 8 3.31 -14.34 -25.50
N ALA A 9 3.68 -14.67 -24.25
CA ALA A 9 4.22 -13.65 -23.33
C ALA A 9 5.37 -14.15 -22.44
N ILE A 10 5.54 -15.46 -22.27
CA ILE A 10 6.57 -16.03 -21.37
C ILE A 10 7.93 -16.23 -22.09
N GLN A 11 7.96 -16.30 -23.42
CA GLN A 11 9.21 -16.48 -24.18
C GLN A 11 10.06 -15.20 -24.30
N SER A 12 9.47 -14.00 -24.25
CA SER A 12 10.20 -12.74 -24.40
C SER A 12 11.06 -12.37 -23.19
N LEU A 13 10.75 -12.87 -21.99
CA LEU A 13 11.53 -12.60 -20.77
C LEU A 13 12.78 -13.49 -20.61
N ARG A 14 12.91 -14.59 -21.37
CA ARG A 14 14.12 -15.43 -21.34
C ARG A 14 15.22 -14.95 -22.29
N ALA A 15 14.91 -14.10 -23.26
CA ALA A 15 15.89 -13.54 -24.20
C ALA A 15 16.76 -12.43 -23.56
N ALA A 16 16.23 -11.68 -22.59
CA ALA A 16 16.93 -10.53 -22.01
C ALA A 16 17.93 -10.88 -20.87
N ARG A 17 18.07 -12.17 -20.48
CA ARG A 17 18.91 -12.60 -19.35
C ARG A 17 20.15 -13.41 -19.75
N ARG A 18 20.61 -13.29 -20.99
CA ARG A 18 21.94 -13.75 -21.42
C ARG A 18 22.86 -12.56 -21.62
N ILE A 19 23.29 -11.94 -20.52
CA ILE A 19 24.52 -11.16 -20.54
C ILE A 19 25.63 -12.22 -20.61
N ALA A 20 26.30 -12.29 -21.75
CA ALA A 20 27.31 -13.29 -22.05
C ALA A 20 28.45 -13.25 -21.00
N PRO A 21 28.86 -14.40 -20.44
CA PRO A 21 29.96 -14.48 -19.48
C PRO A 21 31.26 -13.85 -20.02
N ASP A 22 31.46 -13.88 -21.34
CA ASP A 22 32.62 -13.35 -22.05
C ASP A 22 32.85 -11.84 -21.82
N ARG A 23 31.79 -11.06 -21.52
CA ARG A 23 31.93 -9.63 -21.22
C ARG A 23 32.44 -9.36 -19.80
N LEU A 24 32.24 -10.29 -18.87
CA LEU A 24 32.72 -10.13 -17.49
C LEU A 24 34.23 -10.31 -17.43
N ASP A 25 34.76 -11.27 -18.19
CA ASP A 25 36.19 -11.58 -18.22
C ASP A 25 37.00 -10.45 -18.87
N ALA A 26 36.48 -9.81 -19.93
CA ALA A 26 37.11 -8.64 -20.54
C ALA A 26 37.18 -7.43 -19.60
N LEU A 27 36.18 -7.25 -18.74
CA LEU A 27 36.12 -6.14 -17.77
C LEU A 27 37.07 -6.38 -16.59
N ILE A 28 37.18 -7.64 -16.13
CA ILE A 28 38.15 -8.04 -15.11
C ILE A 28 39.59 -7.92 -15.63
N ALA A 29 39.84 -8.28 -16.90
CA ALA A 29 41.15 -8.11 -17.53
C ALA A 29 41.56 -6.63 -17.66
N GLY A 30 40.62 -5.74 -18.05
CA GLY A 30 40.87 -4.30 -18.12
C GLY A 30 41.17 -3.67 -16.76
N LEU A 31 40.46 -4.07 -15.70
CA LEU A 31 40.70 -3.57 -14.34
C LEU A 31 42.06 -4.00 -13.78
N ARG A 32 42.56 -5.20 -14.14
CA ARG A 32 43.91 -5.65 -13.76
C ARG A 32 45.01 -4.90 -14.50
N ALA A 33 44.79 -4.50 -15.75
CA ALA A 33 45.77 -3.73 -16.52
C ALA A 33 45.99 -2.32 -15.96
N SER A 34 44.95 -1.67 -15.43
CA SER A 34 45.09 -0.34 -14.81
C SER A 34 45.73 -0.36 -13.43
N ALA A 35 45.80 -1.50 -12.75
CA ALA A 35 46.39 -1.60 -11.41
C ALA A 35 47.92 -1.67 -11.40
N ILE A 36 48.56 -2.01 -12.52
CA ILE A 36 50.02 -2.23 -12.59
C ILE A 36 50.77 -0.95 -13.03
N ALA A 37 50.07 0.07 -13.53
CA ALA A 37 50.70 1.29 -14.04
C ALA A 37 50.98 2.38 -12.99
N SER A 38 50.91 2.07 -11.69
CA SER A 38 51.06 3.06 -10.60
C SER A 38 52.12 2.67 -9.55
N GLU A 39 53.25 2.13 -9.98
CA GLU A 39 54.43 1.93 -9.12
C GLU A 39 55.62 2.73 -9.67
N GLY A 40 55.87 3.91 -9.12
CA GLY A 40 57.06 4.67 -9.49
C GLY A 40 57.06 6.16 -9.14
N SER A 41 56.85 6.53 -7.87
CA SER A 41 57.35 7.82 -7.39
C SER A 41 57.49 7.85 -5.86
N PRO A 42 58.73 7.83 -5.32
CA PRO A 42 58.98 8.08 -3.91
C PRO A 42 59.15 9.59 -3.64
N THR A 43 58.93 9.97 -2.38
CA THR A 43 59.30 11.25 -1.73
C THR A 43 58.42 12.49 -1.97
N ALA A 44 57.34 12.61 -1.19
CA ALA A 44 57.12 13.75 -0.28
C ALA A 44 55.95 13.43 0.66
N ALA A 45 56.24 13.20 1.94
CA ALA A 45 55.24 12.98 2.98
C ALA A 45 54.51 14.30 3.31
N VAL A 46 53.58 14.70 2.44
CA VAL A 46 52.58 15.72 2.76
C VAL A 46 51.57 15.06 3.67
N VAL A 47 51.66 15.34 4.97
CA VAL A 47 50.61 15.06 5.96
C VAL A 47 49.40 15.90 5.56
N ARG A 48 48.59 15.35 4.65
CA ARG A 48 47.35 15.97 4.19
C ARG A 48 46.37 15.84 5.35
N PRO A 49 45.95 16.93 6.01
CA PRO A 49 44.96 16.83 7.07
C PRO A 49 43.74 16.14 6.48
N ALA A 50 43.35 15.03 7.11
CA ALA A 50 42.24 14.21 6.66
C ALA A 50 41.05 15.15 6.46
N PRO A 51 40.51 15.30 5.23
CA PRO A 51 39.36 16.14 5.01
C PRO A 51 38.27 15.56 5.90
N SER A 52 37.89 16.33 6.94
CA SER A 52 36.71 16.07 7.73
C SER A 52 35.54 16.21 6.76
N THR A 53 35.22 15.11 6.08
CA THR A 53 34.00 14.97 5.31
C THR A 53 32.87 15.11 6.32
N ILE A 54 32.42 16.34 6.52
CA ILE A 54 31.13 16.66 7.09
C ILE A 54 30.14 15.97 6.14
N ARG A 55 29.80 14.72 6.47
CA ARG A 55 28.73 14.01 5.77
C ARG A 55 27.48 14.80 6.10
N PRO A 56 26.83 15.44 5.11
CA PRO A 56 25.57 16.11 5.38
C PRO A 56 24.66 15.04 6.00
N LEU A 57 24.22 15.30 7.23
CA LEU A 57 23.17 14.55 7.90
C LEU A 57 21.88 14.84 7.15
N VAL A 58 21.74 14.26 5.94
CA VAL A 58 20.49 14.26 5.19
C VAL A 58 19.58 13.25 5.90
N LEU A 59 19.06 13.64 7.06
CA LEU A 59 18.15 12.84 7.87
C LEU A 59 16.82 12.57 7.15
N PHE A 60 16.54 13.30 6.07
CA PHE A 60 15.42 13.09 5.16
C PHE A 60 15.84 12.33 3.90
N GLY A 61 16.47 11.17 4.09
CA GLY A 61 16.56 10.20 3.01
C GLY A 61 15.15 9.75 2.63
N TRP A 62 14.75 9.99 1.38
CA TRP A 62 13.49 9.47 0.86
C TRP A 62 13.39 7.97 1.18
N PRO A 63 12.28 7.51 1.80
CA PRO A 63 12.16 6.12 2.17
C PRO A 63 12.37 5.23 0.95
N THR A 64 13.18 4.18 1.13
CA THR A 64 13.37 3.17 0.09
C THR A 64 12.00 2.64 -0.34
N ARG A 65 11.86 2.26 -1.61
CA ARG A 65 10.58 1.78 -2.15
C ARG A 65 9.87 0.78 -1.24
N ALA A 66 10.62 -0.20 -0.72
CA ALA A 66 10.07 -1.22 0.16
C ALA A 66 9.47 -0.61 1.45
N ARG A 67 10.08 0.43 2.02
CA ARG A 67 9.53 1.16 3.18
C ARG A 67 8.25 1.91 2.80
N ARG A 68 8.17 2.52 1.62
CA ARG A 68 6.94 3.20 1.16
C ARG A 68 5.76 2.24 1.06
N VAL A 69 5.96 1.06 0.47
CA VAL A 69 4.92 0.02 0.39
C VAL A 69 4.46 -0.42 1.78
N VAL A 70 5.40 -0.63 2.72
CA VAL A 70 5.06 -1.01 4.10
C VAL A 70 4.28 0.09 4.82
N LEU A 71 4.67 1.36 4.65
CA LEU A 71 3.93 2.50 5.22
C LEU A 71 2.52 2.63 4.63
N LEU A 72 2.37 2.50 3.30
CA LEU A 72 1.06 2.52 2.64
C LEU A 72 0.17 1.37 3.11
N LEU A 73 0.74 0.17 3.29
CA LEU A 73 0.02 -0.97 3.86
C LEU A 73 -0.40 -0.69 5.30
N ALA A 74 0.47 -0.15 6.15
CA ALA A 74 0.13 0.18 7.54
C ALA A 74 -1.02 1.20 7.60
N LEU A 75 -0.98 2.25 6.77
CA LEU A 75 -2.07 3.21 6.65
C LEU A 75 -3.36 2.56 6.12
N THR A 76 -3.26 1.67 5.14
CA THR A 76 -4.40 0.92 4.60
C THR A 76 -5.05 0.04 5.68
N TRP A 77 -4.25 -0.59 6.54
CA TRP A 77 -4.77 -1.35 7.70
C TRP A 77 -5.52 -0.45 8.68
N ALA A 78 -5.01 0.74 8.98
CA ALA A 78 -5.70 1.69 9.85
C ALA A 78 -7.04 2.14 9.26
N LEU A 79 -7.09 2.46 7.97
CA LEU A 79 -8.34 2.80 7.27
C LEU A 79 -9.32 1.63 7.21
N ASN A 80 -8.81 0.40 7.07
CA ASN A 80 -9.65 -0.80 7.08
C ASN A 80 -10.27 -1.07 8.46
N LEU A 81 -9.52 -0.86 9.54
CA LEU A 81 -10.06 -0.98 10.90
C LEU A 81 -11.15 0.07 11.15
N PHE A 82 -10.96 1.30 10.67
CA PHE A 82 -12.00 2.32 10.71
C PHE A 82 -13.24 1.90 9.92
N ASP A 83 -13.08 1.44 8.68
CA ASP A 83 -14.19 0.96 7.83
C ASP A 83 -14.96 -0.20 8.48
N LEU A 84 -14.25 -1.16 9.08
CA LEU A 84 -14.84 -2.26 9.82
C LEU A 84 -15.63 -1.77 11.05
N GLY A 85 -15.07 -0.82 11.81
CA GLY A 85 -15.74 -0.23 12.97
C GLY A 85 -17.05 0.48 12.59
N SER A 86 -17.03 1.26 11.51
CA SER A 86 -18.23 1.95 10.99
C SER A 86 -19.26 0.93 10.48
N THR A 87 -18.83 -0.08 9.74
CA THR A 87 -19.72 -1.17 9.26
C THR A 87 -20.39 -1.88 10.42
N LEU A 88 -19.64 -2.27 11.46
CA LEU A 88 -20.18 -2.97 12.63
C LEU A 88 -21.14 -2.09 13.42
N SER A 89 -20.85 -0.79 13.52
CA SER A 89 -21.71 0.17 14.22
C SER A 89 -23.05 0.35 13.51
N GLU A 90 -23.03 0.49 12.18
CA GLU A 90 -24.25 0.66 11.38
C GLU A 90 -25.00 -0.66 11.12
N SER A 91 -24.32 -1.81 11.11
CA SER A 91 -24.97 -3.13 10.89
C SER A 91 -26.06 -3.46 11.91
N ARG A 92 -26.04 -2.81 13.09
CA ARG A 92 -27.05 -2.98 14.13
C ARG A 92 -28.29 -2.11 13.90
N ARG A 93 -28.27 -1.20 12.92
CA ARG A 93 -29.36 -0.29 12.62
C ARG A 93 -30.22 -0.85 11.48
N HIS A 94 -31.53 -0.76 11.61
CA HIS A 94 -32.48 -1.37 10.67
C HIS A 94 -32.47 -0.76 9.26
N PHE A 95 -31.91 0.44 9.07
CA PHE A 95 -31.94 1.17 7.79
C PHE A 95 -30.61 1.14 7.03
N PHE A 96 -29.66 0.33 7.46
CA PHE A 96 -28.36 0.24 6.79
C PHE A 96 -28.42 -0.73 5.62
N GLU A 97 -28.34 -0.21 4.39
CA GLU A 97 -28.21 -0.99 3.17
C GLU A 97 -26.74 -1.09 2.75
N GLU A 98 -26.15 -2.27 2.93
CA GLU A 98 -24.75 -2.54 2.59
C GLU A 98 -24.59 -2.68 1.06
N LEU A 99 -23.85 -1.76 0.44
CA LEU A 99 -23.60 -1.75 -1.01
C LEU A 99 -22.73 -2.92 -1.49
N ASN A 100 -21.98 -3.55 -0.59
CA ASN A 100 -21.20 -4.74 -0.92
C ASN A 100 -22.10 -5.99 -0.85
N PRO A 101 -22.45 -6.63 -1.98
CA PRO A 101 -23.40 -7.75 -1.99
C PRO A 101 -22.91 -8.96 -1.19
N VAL A 102 -21.59 -9.17 -1.13
CA VAL A 102 -21.01 -10.27 -0.33
C VAL A 102 -21.10 -9.97 1.16
N ALA A 103 -20.84 -8.71 1.55
CA ALA A 103 -20.98 -8.31 2.95
C ALA A 103 -22.46 -8.35 3.38
N SER A 104 -23.37 -7.89 2.52
CA SER A 104 -24.82 -7.99 2.73
C SER A 104 -25.27 -9.44 2.94
N ALA A 105 -24.78 -10.37 2.13
CA ALA A 105 -25.06 -11.80 2.28
C ALA A 105 -24.49 -12.41 3.58
N ILE A 106 -23.51 -11.79 4.23
CA ILE A 106 -22.89 -12.30 5.46
C ILE A 106 -23.40 -11.53 6.70
N LEU A 107 -24.12 -10.42 6.50
CA LEU A 107 -24.51 -9.49 7.57
C LEU A 107 -25.47 -10.09 8.60
N HIS A 108 -26.23 -11.13 8.21
CA HIS A 108 -27.13 -11.87 9.10
C HIS A 108 -26.41 -12.93 9.95
N LEU A 109 -25.14 -13.20 9.69
CA LEU A 109 -24.30 -14.11 10.46
C LEU A 109 -23.68 -13.40 11.67
N PRO A 110 -23.13 -14.15 12.64
CA PRO A 110 -22.45 -13.54 13.77
C PRO A 110 -21.31 -12.59 13.35
N ALA A 111 -21.13 -11.49 14.10
CA ALA A 111 -20.20 -10.42 13.74
C ALA A 111 -18.76 -10.88 13.46
N TYR A 112 -18.29 -11.94 14.13
CA TYR A 112 -16.95 -12.49 13.90
C TYR A 112 -16.76 -12.99 12.47
N VAL A 113 -17.81 -13.47 11.79
CA VAL A 113 -17.74 -13.95 10.39
C VAL A 113 -17.40 -12.79 9.46
N LEU A 114 -18.07 -11.64 9.63
CA LEU A 114 -17.82 -10.44 8.86
C LEU A 114 -16.40 -9.88 9.11
N VAL A 115 -15.97 -9.88 10.37
CA VAL A 115 -14.61 -9.48 10.76
C VAL A 115 -13.57 -10.38 10.08
N SER A 116 -13.73 -11.70 10.15
CA SER A 116 -12.82 -12.65 9.51
C SER A 116 -12.78 -12.52 7.99
N TYR A 117 -13.93 -12.26 7.35
CA TYR A 117 -14.01 -12.02 5.92
C TYR A 117 -13.23 -10.76 5.50
N LYS A 118 -13.50 -9.60 6.13
CA LYS A 118 -12.79 -8.34 5.83
C LYS A 118 -11.30 -8.46 6.14
N ALA A 119 -10.94 -8.99 7.31
CA ALA A 119 -9.54 -9.16 7.71
C ALA A 119 -8.80 -10.13 6.78
N GLY A 120 -9.44 -11.22 6.34
CA GLY A 120 -8.86 -12.19 5.42
C GLY A 120 -8.50 -11.58 4.07
N LEU A 121 -9.38 -10.76 3.48
CA LEU A 121 -9.11 -10.08 2.21
C LEU A 121 -7.91 -9.13 2.31
N VAL A 122 -7.86 -8.32 3.37
CA VAL A 122 -6.75 -7.38 3.60
C VAL A 122 -5.45 -8.13 3.86
N LEU A 123 -5.49 -9.21 4.62
CA LEU A 123 -4.32 -10.02 4.93
C LEU A 123 -3.74 -10.67 3.67
N ILE A 124 -4.57 -11.31 2.85
CA ILE A 124 -4.15 -11.93 1.59
C ILE A 124 -3.55 -10.87 0.66
N GLY A 125 -4.23 -9.73 0.47
CA GLY A 125 -3.72 -8.62 -0.34
C GLY A 125 -2.40 -8.06 0.18
N SER A 126 -2.28 -7.90 1.50
CA SER A 126 -1.06 -7.43 2.17
C SER A 126 0.11 -8.38 1.96
N VAL A 127 -0.11 -9.69 2.09
CA VAL A 127 0.93 -10.71 1.85
C VAL A 127 1.44 -10.66 0.41
N ILE A 128 0.53 -10.56 -0.57
CA ILE A 128 0.90 -10.45 -1.99
C ILE A 128 1.74 -9.19 -2.24
N LEU A 129 1.31 -8.04 -1.73
CA LEU A 129 2.04 -6.78 -1.90
C LEU A 129 3.39 -6.78 -1.17
N LEU A 130 3.47 -7.37 0.03
CA LEU A 130 4.72 -7.52 0.77
C LEU A 130 5.71 -8.45 0.07
N TRP A 131 5.21 -9.52 -0.57
CA TRP A 131 6.04 -10.42 -1.35
C TRP A 131 6.59 -9.73 -2.61
N LEU A 132 5.78 -8.89 -3.26
CA LEU A 132 6.14 -8.15 -4.47
C LEU A 132 6.76 -6.77 -4.20
N ARG A 133 7.03 -6.39 -2.95
CA ARG A 133 7.43 -5.03 -2.51
C ARG A 133 8.64 -4.40 -3.22
N ARG A 134 9.46 -5.20 -3.92
CA ARG A 134 10.61 -4.72 -4.70
C ARG A 134 10.24 -4.28 -6.12
N ARG A 135 9.03 -4.59 -6.61
CA ARG A 135 8.54 -4.30 -7.96
C ARG A 135 7.84 -2.93 -8.01
N HIS A 136 8.00 -2.19 -9.11
CA HIS A 136 7.27 -0.92 -9.36
C HIS A 136 5.74 -1.12 -9.29
N VAL A 137 5.26 -2.24 -9.85
CA VAL A 137 3.84 -2.57 -9.90
C VAL A 137 3.22 -2.68 -8.49
N ALA A 138 3.97 -3.20 -7.51
CA ALA A 138 3.46 -3.32 -6.13
C ALA A 138 3.29 -1.95 -5.46
N GLU A 139 4.16 -0.99 -5.78
CA GLU A 139 4.04 0.38 -5.28
C GLU A 139 2.80 1.07 -5.87
N MET A 140 2.57 0.94 -7.19
CA MET A 140 1.37 1.48 -7.83
C MET A 140 0.08 0.84 -7.28
N ALA A 141 0.09 -0.49 -7.10
CA ALA A 141 -1.04 -1.21 -6.54
C ALA A 141 -1.31 -0.79 -5.09
N ALA A 142 -0.27 -0.61 -4.26
CA ALA A 142 -0.43 -0.13 -2.89
C ALA A 142 -1.02 1.28 -2.84
N TRP A 143 -0.58 2.18 -3.73
CA TRP A 143 -1.18 3.51 -3.86
C TRP A 143 -2.64 3.46 -4.28
N LEU A 144 -2.97 2.64 -5.29
CA LEU A 144 -4.35 2.48 -5.76
C LEU A 144 -5.28 1.99 -4.64
N VAL A 145 -4.87 0.95 -3.92
CA VAL A 145 -5.64 0.39 -2.80
C VAL A 145 -5.78 1.43 -1.68
N PHE A 146 -4.70 2.11 -1.31
CA PHE A 146 -4.74 3.17 -0.31
C PHE A 146 -5.71 4.29 -0.70
N SER A 147 -5.63 4.79 -1.93
CA SER A 147 -6.54 5.83 -2.44
C SER A 147 -8.01 5.38 -2.45
N ALA A 148 -8.29 4.13 -2.78
CA ALA A 148 -9.64 3.57 -2.70
C ALA A 148 -10.17 3.59 -1.26
N TYR A 149 -9.37 3.18 -0.27
CA TYR A 149 -9.75 3.24 1.14
C TYR A 149 -9.92 4.66 1.67
N VAL A 150 -9.12 5.63 1.20
CA VAL A 150 -9.34 7.04 1.50
C VAL A 150 -10.71 7.48 0.96
N GLY A 151 -11.06 7.11 -0.27
CA GLY A 151 -12.38 7.40 -0.84
C GLY A 151 -13.54 6.83 -0.01
N VAL A 152 -13.42 5.56 0.41
CA VAL A 152 -14.42 4.93 1.31
C VAL A 152 -14.50 5.67 2.65
N THR A 153 -13.37 6.06 3.22
CA THR A 153 -13.31 6.82 4.49
C THR A 153 -13.99 8.18 4.36
N LEU A 154 -13.76 8.91 3.27
CA LEU A 154 -14.44 10.17 2.99
C LEU A 154 -15.95 9.99 2.82
N ARG A 155 -16.38 8.88 2.20
CA ARG A 155 -17.80 8.54 2.09
C ARG A 155 -18.45 8.30 3.45
N TRP A 156 -17.76 7.61 4.36
CA TRP A 156 -18.18 7.44 5.75
C TRP A 156 -18.27 8.77 6.50
N ALA A 157 -17.29 9.66 6.31
CA ALA A 157 -17.32 10.99 6.92
C ALA A 157 -18.56 11.78 6.45
N ALA A 158 -18.83 11.80 5.14
CA ALA A 158 -20.02 12.45 4.58
C ALA A 158 -21.34 11.82 5.07
N TYR A 159 -21.36 10.49 5.24
CA TYR A 159 -22.51 9.80 5.83
C TYR A 159 -22.78 10.29 7.26
N TYR A 160 -21.75 10.36 8.10
CA TYR A 160 -21.90 10.81 9.49
C TYR A 160 -22.28 12.28 9.61
N THR A 161 -21.80 13.16 8.73
CA THR A 161 -22.25 14.56 8.72
C THR A 161 -23.75 14.65 8.43
N HIS A 162 -24.23 13.95 7.41
CA HIS A 162 -25.67 13.93 7.09
C HIS A 162 -26.51 13.30 8.19
N LEU A 163 -26.01 12.23 8.82
CA LEU A 163 -26.69 11.61 9.96
C LEU A 163 -26.82 12.59 11.13
N LEU A 164 -25.75 13.33 11.46
CA LEU A 164 -25.77 14.31 12.53
C LEU A 164 -26.71 15.48 12.23
N ASP A 165 -26.72 15.99 11.00
CA ASP A 165 -27.65 17.04 10.58
C ASP A 165 -29.10 16.60 10.74
N THR A 166 -29.41 15.35 10.34
CA THR A 166 -30.74 14.76 10.47
C THR A 166 -31.15 14.57 11.93
N LEU A 167 -30.21 14.13 12.79
CA LEU A 167 -30.46 13.96 14.23
C LEU A 167 -30.61 15.29 14.97
N GLN A 168 -30.09 16.39 14.43
CA GLN A 168 -30.23 17.73 15.02
C GLN A 168 -31.47 18.46 14.53
N ASP A 169 -32.13 18.00 13.47
CA ASP A 169 -33.32 18.65 12.93
C ASP A 169 -34.51 18.50 13.91
N PRO A 170 -34.99 19.60 14.53
CA PRO A 170 -36.13 19.54 15.44
C PRO A 170 -37.41 19.07 14.73
N ALA A 171 -37.54 19.23 13.42
CA ALA A 171 -38.72 18.77 12.69
C ALA A 171 -38.88 17.24 12.69
N ILE A 172 -37.77 16.49 12.85
CA ILE A 172 -37.76 15.02 12.86
C ILE A 172 -37.84 14.48 14.31
N ASN A 173 -37.36 15.25 15.28
CA ASN A 173 -37.34 14.87 16.71
C ASN A 173 -38.63 15.24 17.48
N VAL A 174 -39.54 15.98 16.87
CA VAL A 174 -40.86 16.28 17.46
C VAL A 174 -41.85 15.22 16.97
N CYS A 175 -42.44 14.47 17.91
CA CYS A 175 -43.51 13.55 17.57
C CYS A 175 -44.71 14.36 17.04
N PRO A 176 -45.14 14.18 15.77
CA PRO A 176 -46.13 15.07 15.14
C PRO A 176 -47.50 15.02 15.83
N VAL A 177 -47.75 13.99 16.64
CA VAL A 177 -49.02 13.77 17.34
C VAL A 177 -49.04 14.39 18.74
N THR A 178 -47.89 14.48 19.43
CA THR A 178 -47.85 14.90 20.84
C THR A 178 -47.07 16.18 21.08
N GLY A 179 -46.22 16.63 20.14
CA GLY A 179 -45.36 17.80 20.35
C GLY A 179 -44.24 17.59 21.38
N GLU A 180 -44.16 16.40 22.00
CA GLU A 180 -43.10 16.06 22.94
C GLU A 180 -41.86 15.52 22.22
N LEU A 181 -40.69 15.92 22.71
CA LEU A 181 -39.39 15.47 22.24
C LEU A 181 -39.19 13.99 22.63
N ARG A 182 -38.95 13.12 21.65
CA ARG A 182 -38.48 11.75 21.89
C ARG A 182 -36.96 11.78 22.02
N TRP A 183 -36.46 11.57 23.24
CA TRP A 183 -35.06 11.25 23.50
C TRP A 183 -34.92 9.75 23.81
#